data_AF-A2QTJ5-F1
#
_entry.id   AF-A2QTJ5-F1
#
_cell.length_a   1.000
_cell.length_b   1.000
_cell.length_c   1.000
_cell.angle_alpha   90.00
_cell.angle_beta   90.00
_cell.angle_gamma   90.00
#
_symmetry.space_group_name_H-M   'P 1'
#
loop_
_entity.id
_entity.type
_entity.pdbx_description
1 polymer ?
#
loop_
_entity_poly.entity_id
_entity_poly.type
_entity_poly.pdbx_seq_one_letter_code
_entity_poly.pdbx_strand_id
1 'polypeptide(L)'
;MSTTITTTTTKPAWYETSVTAIDPAAQSMLENYSGLTPEEIIPHVLALRDEAFRIFPYPCIGQMRFLSCHLSCLPFYPQVLSRLRASPDNGFLDAGCCVGQELRYLVYAASIPPSQLYGFDLEPGFFELGYKLFRDNTDSFPATFVGADLGVSDEEWESGEIVGTMKGKIDVVWAGSLLHFWDYEGQA
;
A
#
# COMPACT_ATOMS: atom_id res chain seq x y z
N MET A 1 4.95 28.34 -33.03
CA MET A 1 3.59 28.20 -32.44
C MET A 1 3.55 26.85 -31.77
N SER A 2 3.56 26.85 -30.43
CA SER A 2 3.62 25.64 -29.61
C SER A 2 2.21 25.09 -29.45
N THR A 3 1.95 23.88 -29.93
CA THR A 3 0.66 23.22 -29.77
C THR A 3 0.69 22.42 -28.47
N THR A 4 0.08 22.96 -27.42
CA THR A 4 -0.17 22.24 -26.18
C THR A 4 -1.21 21.15 -26.45
N ILE A 5 -0.77 19.89 -26.47
CA ILE A 5 -1.68 18.74 -26.46
C ILE A 5 -2.17 18.61 -25.02
N THR A 6 -3.37 19.12 -24.74
CA THR A 6 -4.09 18.78 -23.53
C THR A 6 -4.64 17.37 -23.71
N THR A 7 -3.89 16.36 -23.29
CA THR A 7 -4.40 14.99 -23.15
C THR A 7 -5.39 14.98 -21.98
N THR A 8 -6.67 15.18 -22.27
CA THR A 8 -7.74 14.77 -21.37
C THR A 8 -7.73 13.25 -21.31
N THR A 9 -7.02 12.68 -20.33
CA THR A 9 -7.12 11.26 -20.02
C THR A 9 -8.54 10.99 -19.53
N THR A 10 -9.40 10.48 -20.42
CA THR A 10 -10.74 10.06 -20.05
C THR A 10 -10.61 8.94 -19.03
N LYS A 11 -11.02 9.21 -17.79
CA LYS A 11 -10.98 8.21 -16.71
C LYS A 11 -11.80 6.98 -17.13
N PRO A 12 -11.34 5.75 -16.84
CA PRO A 12 -12.08 4.54 -17.20
C PRO A 12 -13.48 4.49 -16.54
N ALA A 13 -14.42 3.75 -17.13
CA ALA A 13 -15.80 3.66 -16.63
C ALA A 13 -15.92 3.07 -15.22
N TRP A 14 -14.93 2.28 -14.78
CA TRP A 14 -14.85 1.71 -13.44
C TRP A 14 -14.24 2.66 -12.40
N TYR A 15 -13.78 3.85 -12.81
CA TYR A 15 -13.23 4.84 -11.90
C TYR A 15 -14.36 5.50 -11.09
N GLU A 16 -14.26 5.48 -9.77
CA GLU A 16 -15.27 6.04 -8.89
C GLU A 16 -15.19 7.57 -8.88
N THR A 17 -16.20 8.25 -9.39
CA THR A 17 -16.22 9.72 -9.49
C THR A 17 -17.01 10.39 -8.37
N SER A 18 -17.91 9.65 -7.69
CA SER A 18 -18.86 10.19 -6.72
C SER A 18 -18.64 9.61 -5.33
N VAL A 19 -17.42 9.78 -4.80
CA VAL A 19 -17.06 9.32 -3.45
C VAL A 19 -17.56 10.30 -2.41
N THR A 20 -18.45 9.85 -1.52
CA THR A 20 -18.96 10.63 -0.38
C THR A 20 -18.54 10.06 0.98
N ALA A 21 -18.04 8.84 1.00
CA ALA A 21 -17.54 8.15 2.19
C ALA A 21 -16.42 7.17 1.80
N ILE A 22 -15.62 6.76 2.78
CA ILE A 22 -14.59 5.73 2.66
C ILE A 22 -14.83 4.62 3.68
N ASP A 23 -14.00 3.58 3.63
CA ASP A 23 -14.01 2.53 4.64
C ASP A 23 -13.91 3.11 6.07
N PRO A 24 -14.76 2.70 7.03
CA PRO A 24 -14.76 3.25 8.38
C PRO A 24 -13.44 3.06 9.13
N ALA A 25 -12.72 1.97 8.91
CA ALA A 25 -11.43 1.72 9.54
C ALA A 25 -10.36 2.65 8.95
N ALA A 26 -10.40 2.89 7.63
CA ALA A 26 -9.56 3.88 6.98
C ALA A 26 -9.84 5.31 7.48
N GLN A 27 -11.12 5.69 7.60
CA GLN A 27 -11.49 6.98 8.17
C GLN A 27 -10.98 7.13 9.60
N SER A 28 -11.21 6.14 10.46
CA SER A 28 -10.72 6.14 11.83
C SER A 28 -9.20 6.27 11.89
N MET A 29 -8.46 5.57 11.03
CA MET A 29 -7.01 5.70 10.97
C MET A 29 -6.60 7.10 10.52
N LEU A 30 -7.18 7.66 9.47
CA LEU A 30 -6.84 9.02 9.00
C LEU A 30 -7.12 10.10 10.07
N GLU A 31 -8.18 9.95 10.87
CA GLU A 31 -8.47 10.86 11.99
C GLU A 31 -7.45 10.71 13.12
N ASN A 32 -7.23 9.47 13.60
CA ASN A 32 -6.51 9.23 14.85
C ASN A 32 -4.99 9.06 14.68
N TYR A 33 -4.54 8.52 13.53
CA TYR A 33 -3.13 8.38 13.20
C TYR A 33 -2.61 9.64 12.49
N SER A 34 -3.30 10.07 11.43
CA SER A 34 -2.83 11.18 10.59
C SER A 34 -3.23 12.56 11.12
N GLY A 35 -4.17 12.63 12.07
CA GLY A 35 -4.67 13.90 12.62
C GLY A 35 -5.48 14.74 11.63
N LEU A 36 -6.15 14.11 10.65
CA LEU A 36 -7.06 14.78 9.73
C LEU A 36 -8.41 15.05 10.42
N THR A 37 -9.04 16.19 10.16
CA THR A 37 -10.43 16.40 10.59
C THR A 37 -11.40 15.71 9.62
N PRO A 38 -12.62 15.33 10.04
CA PRO A 38 -13.59 14.67 9.17
C PRO A 38 -13.86 15.41 7.85
N GLU A 39 -13.83 16.75 7.88
CA GLU A 39 -14.06 17.61 6.71
C GLU A 39 -12.88 17.60 5.72
N GLU A 40 -11.66 17.34 6.19
CA GLU A 40 -10.44 17.29 5.37
C GLU A 40 -10.27 15.95 4.66
N ILE A 41 -10.82 14.86 5.20
CA ILE A 41 -10.51 13.48 4.78
C ILE A 41 -10.87 13.22 3.32
N ILE A 42 -12.11 13.46 2.91
CA ILE A 42 -12.53 13.16 1.55
C ILE A 42 -11.76 13.99 0.52
N PRO A 43 -11.62 15.33 0.67
CA PRO A 43 -10.79 16.13 -0.23
C PRO A 43 -9.33 15.64 -0.30
N HIS A 44 -8.72 15.34 0.85
CA HIS A 44 -7.34 14.86 0.94
C HIS A 44 -7.15 13.53 0.21
N VAL A 45 -8.00 12.55 0.50
CA VAL A 45 -7.98 11.22 -0.13
C VAL A 45 -8.17 11.32 -1.64
N LEU A 46 -9.12 12.13 -2.11
CA LEU A 46 -9.40 12.26 -3.54
C LEU A 46 -8.25 12.94 -4.30
N ALA A 47 -7.63 13.97 -3.71
CA ALA A 47 -6.44 14.58 -4.30
C ALA A 47 -5.28 13.57 -4.43
N LEU A 48 -5.05 12.79 -3.38
CA LEU A 48 -4.03 11.73 -3.36
C LEU A 48 -4.32 10.62 -4.36
N ARG A 49 -5.58 10.17 -4.46
CA ARG A 49 -6.00 9.19 -5.46
C ARG A 49 -5.75 9.69 -6.88
N ASP A 50 -6.12 10.94 -7.17
CA ASP A 50 -5.94 11.53 -8.49
C ASP A 50 -4.45 11.73 -8.83
N GLU A 51 -3.57 11.91 -7.83
CA GLU A 51 -2.12 11.87 -8.00
C GLU A 51 -1.60 10.44 -8.24
N ALA A 52 -2.01 9.48 -7.40
CA ALA A 52 -1.63 8.08 -7.52
C ALA A 52 -2.03 7.48 -8.88
N PHE A 53 -3.24 7.79 -9.34
CA PHE A 53 -3.75 7.30 -10.62
C PHE A 53 -3.00 7.84 -11.84
N ARG A 54 -2.30 8.98 -11.69
CA ARG A 54 -1.41 9.54 -12.72
C ARG A 54 -0.05 8.87 -12.74
N ILE A 55 0.40 8.30 -11.61
CA ILE A 55 1.63 7.49 -11.54
C ILE A 55 1.36 6.17 -12.26
N PHE A 56 0.39 5.40 -11.75
CA PHE A 56 -0.02 4.16 -12.36
C PHE A 56 -1.52 3.92 -12.12
N PRO A 57 -2.33 3.66 -13.17
CA PRO A 57 -3.78 3.62 -13.06
C PRO A 57 -4.30 2.28 -12.52
N TYR A 58 -3.85 1.86 -11.33
CA TYR A 58 -4.32 0.61 -10.73
C TYR A 58 -5.84 0.67 -10.44
N PRO A 59 -6.59 -0.42 -10.71
CA PRO A 59 -8.01 -0.49 -10.39
C PRO A 59 -8.30 -0.23 -8.91
N CYS A 60 -7.44 -0.68 -7.99
CA CYS A 60 -7.61 -0.44 -6.56
C CYS A 60 -7.59 1.06 -6.19
N ILE A 61 -6.82 1.88 -6.91
CA ILE A 61 -6.77 3.34 -6.71
C ILE A 61 -8.06 3.98 -7.24
N GLY A 62 -8.41 3.72 -8.50
CA GLY A 62 -9.60 4.33 -9.11
C GLY A 62 -10.90 3.91 -8.44
N GLN A 63 -10.95 2.72 -7.84
CA GLN A 63 -12.12 2.17 -7.13
C GLN A 63 -12.07 2.38 -5.62
N MET A 64 -11.17 3.23 -5.10
CA MET A 64 -11.03 3.56 -3.66
C MET A 64 -10.64 2.39 -2.74
N ARG A 65 -10.29 1.22 -3.28
CA ARG A 65 -9.88 0.04 -2.49
C ARG A 65 -8.48 0.16 -1.88
N PHE A 66 -7.65 1.09 -2.36
CA PHE A 66 -6.30 1.32 -1.81
C PHE A 66 -6.30 1.80 -0.34
N LEU A 67 -7.47 2.13 0.22
CA LEU A 67 -7.63 2.46 1.63
C LEU A 67 -8.16 1.30 2.48
N SER A 68 -8.63 0.23 1.86
CA SER A 68 -9.25 -0.89 2.57
C SER A 68 -8.16 -1.77 3.20
N CYS A 69 -8.18 -1.90 4.53
CA CYS A 69 -7.24 -2.72 5.30
C CYS A 69 -7.84 -4.11 5.56
N HIS A 70 -7.65 -5.02 4.61
CA HIS A 70 -8.37 -6.30 4.58
C HIS A 70 -7.80 -7.34 5.55
N LEU A 71 -6.51 -7.28 5.89
CA LEU A 71 -5.86 -8.31 6.71
C LEU A 71 -6.58 -8.47 8.05
N SER A 72 -6.99 -7.35 8.65
CA SER A 72 -7.64 -7.33 9.96
C SER A 72 -9.01 -8.00 10.01
N CYS A 73 -9.67 -8.14 8.86
CA CYS A 73 -10.97 -8.78 8.73
C CYS A 73 -10.88 -10.31 8.59
N LEU A 74 -9.67 -10.86 8.45
CA LEU A 74 -9.46 -12.28 8.17
C LEU A 74 -9.34 -13.10 9.46
N PRO A 75 -9.85 -14.35 9.47
CA PRO A 75 -9.87 -15.18 10.67
C PRO A 75 -8.47 -15.54 11.20
N PHE A 76 -7.44 -15.43 10.35
CA PHE A 76 -6.05 -15.68 10.73
C PHE A 76 -5.30 -14.43 11.23
N TYR A 77 -5.92 -13.25 11.24
CA TYR A 77 -5.29 -12.02 11.74
C TYR A 77 -4.68 -12.17 13.15
N PRO A 78 -5.35 -12.83 14.14
CA PRO A 78 -4.74 -13.04 15.45
C PRO A 78 -3.45 -13.88 15.40
N GLN A 79 -3.33 -14.81 14.44
CA GLN A 79 -2.13 -15.64 14.28
C GLN A 79 -0.98 -14.81 13.69
N VAL A 80 -1.27 -13.94 12.71
CA VAL A 80 -0.30 -12.98 12.18
C VAL A 80 0.23 -12.09 13.29
N LEU A 81 -0.65 -11.48 14.08
CA LEU A 81 -0.24 -10.64 15.20
C LEU A 81 0.57 -11.42 16.24
N SER A 82 0.19 -12.66 16.54
CA SER A 82 0.93 -13.52 17.46
C SER A 82 2.33 -13.82 16.94
N ARG A 83 2.49 -14.07 15.64
CA ARG A 83 3.80 -14.29 15.00
C ARG A 83 4.66 -13.04 15.10
N LEU A 84 4.15 -11.87 14.71
CA LEU A 84 4.91 -10.61 14.74
C LEU A 84 5.32 -10.20 16.15
N ARG A 85 4.45 -10.42 17.15
CA ARG A 85 4.73 -10.09 18.57
C ARG A 85 5.67 -11.07 19.25
N ALA A 86 5.87 -12.27 18.68
CA ALA A 86 6.73 -13.28 19.28
C ALA A 86 8.22 -12.88 19.26
N SER A 87 8.64 -12.04 18.32
CA SER A 87 10.00 -11.51 18.24
C SER A 87 10.02 -10.19 17.47
N PRO A 88 10.81 -9.19 17.89
CA PRO A 88 11.05 -7.99 17.09
C PRO A 88 11.78 -8.27 15.76
N ASP A 89 12.36 -9.47 15.59
CA ASP A 89 13.00 -9.88 14.34
C ASP A 89 11.99 -10.47 13.34
N ASN A 90 10.75 -10.74 13.76
CA ASN A 90 9.77 -11.35 12.89
C ASN A 90 9.16 -10.29 11.95
N GLY A 91 9.64 -10.23 10.71
CA GLY A 91 9.19 -9.23 9.75
C GLY A 91 7.86 -9.58 9.08
N PHE A 92 7.10 -8.55 8.76
CA PHE A 92 5.90 -8.62 7.92
C PHE A 92 6.18 -7.98 6.57
N LEU A 93 5.90 -8.69 5.47
CA LEU A 93 5.99 -8.18 4.11
C LEU A 93 4.60 -8.01 3.51
N ASP A 94 4.27 -6.78 3.10
CA ASP A 94 3.14 -6.49 2.22
C ASP A 94 3.61 -6.45 0.75
N ALA A 95 3.18 -7.45 -0.03
CA ALA A 95 3.54 -7.62 -1.43
C ALA A 95 2.53 -6.90 -2.34
N GLY A 96 2.99 -5.90 -3.09
CA GLY A 96 2.12 -4.96 -3.79
C GLY A 96 1.45 -3.99 -2.81
N CYS A 97 2.26 -3.34 -1.98
CA CYS A 97 1.79 -2.56 -0.83
C CYS A 97 1.13 -1.24 -1.21
N CYS A 98 1.19 -0.81 -2.47
CA CYS A 98 0.71 0.48 -2.95
C CYS A 98 1.21 1.62 -2.03
N VAL A 99 0.29 2.38 -1.41
CA VAL A 99 0.61 3.48 -0.50
C VAL A 99 0.98 3.04 0.93
N GLY A 100 1.07 1.72 1.18
CA GLY A 100 1.47 1.15 2.46
C GLY A 100 0.42 1.32 3.57
N GLN A 101 -0.87 1.28 3.20
CA GLN A 101 -1.98 1.42 4.15
C GLN A 101 -2.06 0.26 5.14
N GLU A 102 -1.81 -0.98 4.70
CA GLU A 102 -1.92 -2.16 5.55
C GLU A 102 -0.84 -2.14 6.65
N LEU A 103 0.37 -1.72 6.28
CA LEU A 103 1.50 -1.58 7.21
C LEU A 103 1.20 -0.54 8.30
N ARG A 104 0.67 0.64 7.91
CA ARG A 104 0.28 1.67 8.89
C ARG A 104 -0.89 1.24 9.75
N TYR A 105 -1.80 0.45 9.21
CA TYR A 105 -2.89 -0.13 9.98
C TYR A 105 -2.38 -1.12 11.06
N LEU A 106 -1.33 -1.90 10.77
CA LEU A 106 -0.68 -2.74 11.79
C LEU A 106 -0.06 -1.92 12.93
N VAL A 107 0.50 -0.75 12.63
CA VAL A 107 0.99 0.18 13.67
C VAL A 107 -0.19 0.73 14.47
N TYR A 108 -1.17 1.32 13.78
CA TYR A 108 -2.32 2.00 14.39
C TYR A 108 -3.17 1.06 15.25
N ALA A 109 -3.60 -0.07 14.70
CA ALA A 109 -4.57 -0.95 15.34
C ALA A 109 -3.94 -2.01 16.26
N ALA A 110 -2.68 -2.39 16.02
CA ALA A 110 -2.04 -3.51 16.71
C ALA A 110 -0.70 -3.19 17.36
N SER A 111 -0.21 -1.94 17.25
CA SER A 111 1.06 -1.48 17.81
C SER A 111 2.25 -2.32 17.38
N ILE A 112 2.25 -2.82 16.14
CA ILE A 112 3.42 -3.48 15.56
C ILE A 112 4.47 -2.39 15.26
N PRO A 113 5.74 -2.54 15.71
CA PRO A 113 6.81 -1.61 15.41
C PRO A 113 7.02 -1.45 13.89
N PRO A 114 7.11 -0.21 13.37
CA PRO A 114 7.36 0.03 11.94
C PRO A 114 8.64 -0.62 11.42
N SER A 115 9.66 -0.80 12.27
CA SER A 115 10.91 -1.48 11.91
C SER A 115 10.74 -2.96 11.55
N GLN A 116 9.62 -3.59 11.91
CA GLN A 116 9.26 -4.96 11.51
C GLN A 116 8.52 -5.00 10.17
N LEU A 117 8.20 -3.84 9.59
CA LEU A 117 7.29 -3.74 8.45
C LEU A 117 8.08 -3.48 7.17
N TYR A 118 7.78 -4.31 6.18
CA TYR A 118 8.37 -4.30 4.86
C TYR A 118 7.27 -4.21 3.83
N GLY A 119 7.47 -3.42 2.79
CA GLY A 119 6.58 -3.32 1.65
C GLY A 119 7.35 -3.30 0.35
N PHE A 120 6.79 -3.90 -0.69
CA PHE A 120 7.25 -3.61 -2.04
C PHE A 120 6.07 -3.33 -2.96
N ASP A 121 6.33 -2.52 -3.97
CA ASP A 121 5.40 -2.28 -5.07
C ASP A 121 6.20 -2.02 -6.35
N LEU A 122 5.57 -2.16 -7.50
CA LEU A 122 6.19 -1.88 -8.79
C LEU A 122 6.57 -0.40 -8.92
N GLU A 123 5.78 0.48 -8.31
CA GLU A 123 5.87 1.93 -8.49
C GLU A 123 6.28 2.63 -7.19
N PRO A 124 7.58 2.97 -7.03
CA PRO A 124 8.09 3.61 -5.82
C PRO A 124 7.44 4.96 -5.51
N GLY A 125 6.86 5.63 -6.51
CA GLY A 125 6.13 6.87 -6.32
C GLY A 125 4.96 6.76 -5.34
N PHE A 126 4.41 5.55 -5.12
CA PHE A 126 3.37 5.35 -4.13
C PHE A 126 3.83 5.48 -2.68
N PHE A 127 5.12 5.25 -2.39
CA PHE A 127 5.64 5.36 -1.02
C PHE A 127 5.56 6.80 -0.50
N GLU A 128 5.95 7.76 -1.34
CA GLU A 128 5.82 9.19 -1.06
C GLU A 128 4.36 9.64 -0.93
N LEU A 129 3.47 9.07 -1.75
CA LEU A 129 2.03 9.32 -1.60
C LEU A 129 1.48 8.74 -0.30
N GLY A 130 2.00 7.61 0.16
CA GLY A 130 1.72 7.07 1.49
C GLY A 130 2.08 8.06 2.59
N TYR A 131 3.31 8.59 2.58
CA TYR A 131 3.74 9.59 3.57
C TYR A 131 2.83 10.83 3.57
N LYS A 132 2.46 11.34 2.39
CA LYS A 132 1.51 12.46 2.27
C LYS A 132 0.11 12.10 2.79
N LEU A 133 -0.40 10.92 2.44
CA LEU A 133 -1.73 10.46 2.82
C LEU A 133 -1.87 10.36 4.34
N PHE A 134 -0.87 9.78 4.99
CA PHE A 134 -0.90 9.48 6.41
C PHE A 134 -0.21 10.53 7.31
N ARG A 135 0.27 11.64 6.71
CA ARG A 135 0.99 12.74 7.39
C ARG A 135 2.15 12.23 8.26
N ASP A 136 2.81 11.17 7.82
CA ASP A 136 4.00 10.60 8.44
C ASP A 136 5.21 10.70 7.51
N ASN A 137 6.36 10.23 7.97
CA ASN A 137 7.62 10.24 7.21
C ASN A 137 8.52 9.11 7.72
N THR A 138 9.75 9.05 7.20
CA THR A 138 10.74 8.03 7.58
C THR A 138 11.14 8.06 9.05
N ASP A 139 10.98 9.19 9.75
CA ASP A 139 11.32 9.30 11.18
C ASP A 139 10.19 8.75 12.06
N SER A 140 8.93 9.04 11.72
CA SER A 140 7.76 8.58 12.49
C SER A 140 7.27 7.20 12.06
N PHE A 141 7.56 6.77 10.84
CA PHE A 141 7.19 5.48 10.27
C PHE A 141 8.38 4.88 9.49
N PRO A 142 9.41 4.37 10.19
CA PRO A 142 10.62 3.79 9.57
C PRO A 142 10.39 2.36 9.03
N ALA A 143 9.32 2.14 8.28
CA ALA A 143 9.14 0.90 7.53
C ALA A 143 10.08 0.85 6.31
N THR A 144 10.41 -0.36 5.86
CA THR A 144 11.28 -0.54 4.70
C THR A 144 10.45 -0.72 3.44
N PHE A 145 10.60 0.19 2.47
CA PHE A 145 9.94 0.10 1.17
C PHE A 145 10.96 -0.12 0.06
N VAL A 146 10.66 -1.03 -0.87
CA VAL A 146 11.52 -1.34 -2.02
C VAL A 146 10.68 -1.35 -3.30
N GLY A 147 11.18 -0.71 -4.36
CA GLY A 147 10.61 -0.87 -5.69
C GLY A 147 10.98 -2.22 -6.28
N ALA A 148 10.01 -3.04 -6.66
CA ALA A 148 10.28 -4.36 -7.24
C ALA A 148 9.17 -4.80 -8.19
N ASP A 149 9.59 -5.44 -9.29
CA ASP A 149 8.69 -6.08 -10.24
C ASP A 149 8.70 -7.59 -10.00
N LEU A 150 7.54 -8.14 -9.63
CA LEU A 150 7.38 -9.59 -9.41
C LEU A 150 7.30 -10.37 -10.74
N GLY A 151 7.09 -9.70 -11.87
CA GLY A 151 6.96 -10.31 -13.19
C GLY A 151 8.28 -10.54 -13.93
N VAL A 152 9.43 -10.22 -13.31
CA VAL A 152 10.76 -10.47 -13.88
C VAL A 152 11.16 -11.94 -13.74
N SER A 153 12.26 -12.34 -14.40
CA SER A 153 12.76 -13.71 -14.26
C SER A 153 13.28 -14.01 -12.85
N ASP A 154 13.32 -15.30 -12.46
CA ASP A 154 13.85 -15.72 -11.15
C ASP A 154 15.28 -15.19 -10.90
N GLU A 155 16.15 -15.20 -11.91
CA GLU A 155 17.52 -14.69 -11.80
C GLU A 155 17.57 -13.18 -11.55
N GLU A 156 16.70 -12.42 -12.22
CA GLU A 156 16.56 -10.97 -11.99
C GLU A 156 15.96 -10.67 -10.62
N TRP A 157 14.98 -11.46 -10.16
CA TRP A 157 14.41 -11.32 -8.82
C TRP A 157 15.43 -11.64 -7.73
N GLU A 158 16.14 -12.76 -7.84
CA GLU A 158 17.16 -13.21 -6.88
C GLU A 158 18.33 -12.22 -6.73
N SER A 159 18.68 -11.54 -7.82
CA SER A 159 19.72 -10.51 -7.83
C SER A 159 19.22 -9.10 -7.48
N GLY A 160 17.91 -8.93 -7.35
CA GLY A 160 17.26 -7.65 -7.05
C GLY A 160 17.47 -7.14 -5.62
N GLU A 161 17.33 -5.82 -5.45
CA GLU A 161 17.46 -5.14 -4.15
C GLU A 161 16.52 -5.71 -3.08
N ILE A 162 15.33 -6.15 -3.48
CA ILE A 162 14.33 -6.72 -2.59
C ILE A 162 14.85 -7.95 -1.84
N VAL A 163 15.52 -8.87 -2.53
CA VAL A 163 16.08 -10.07 -1.91
C VAL A 163 17.20 -9.69 -0.95
N GLY A 164 18.12 -8.81 -1.35
CA GLY A 164 19.16 -8.30 -0.45
C GLY A 164 18.61 -7.62 0.81
N THR A 165 17.49 -6.92 0.67
CA THR A 165 16.85 -6.16 1.74
C THR A 165 16.08 -7.05 2.71
N MET A 166 15.36 -8.06 2.22
CA MET A 166 14.36 -8.82 2.98
C MET A 166 14.80 -10.24 3.34
N LYS A 167 15.83 -10.79 2.69
CA LYS A 167 16.27 -12.19 2.92
C LYS A 167 16.61 -12.44 4.38
N GLY A 168 15.94 -13.46 4.95
CA GLY A 168 16.12 -13.87 6.34
C GLY A 168 15.46 -12.97 7.38
N LYS A 169 14.66 -11.98 6.98
CA LYS A 169 13.98 -11.04 7.89
C LYS A 169 12.46 -11.18 7.90
N ILE A 170 11.88 -11.90 6.95
CA ILE A 170 10.43 -11.98 6.75
C ILE A 170 9.89 -13.29 7.27
N ASP A 171 8.83 -13.20 8.08
CA ASP A 171 8.13 -14.32 8.69
C ASP A 171 6.69 -14.45 8.23
N VAL A 172 6.08 -13.34 7.83
CA VAL A 172 4.73 -13.31 7.27
C VAL A 172 4.77 -12.54 5.96
N VAL A 173 4.26 -13.15 4.90
CA VAL A 173 4.02 -12.48 3.61
C VAL A 173 2.52 -12.33 3.43
N TRP A 174 2.08 -11.11 3.13
CA TRP A 174 0.72 -10.77 2.77
C TRP A 174 0.66 -10.32 1.32
N ALA A 175 -0.29 -10.87 0.57
CA ALA A 175 -0.53 -10.55 -0.84
C ALA A 175 -2.04 -10.41 -1.08
N GLY A 176 -2.63 -9.31 -0.57
CA GLY A 176 -4.08 -9.15 -0.49
C GLY A 176 -4.79 -8.87 -1.82
N SER A 177 -4.10 -8.25 -2.79
CA SER A 177 -4.63 -7.96 -4.13
C SER A 177 -3.47 -7.80 -5.11
N LEU A 178 -2.67 -8.86 -5.26
CA LEU A 178 -1.48 -8.86 -6.13
C LEU A 178 -1.62 -9.85 -7.28
N LEU A 179 -1.85 -11.13 -6.98
CA LEU A 179 -1.76 -12.21 -7.99
C LEU A 179 -2.75 -12.10 -9.15
N HIS A 180 -3.82 -11.30 -9.00
CA HIS A 180 -4.82 -11.06 -10.05
C HIS A 180 -4.30 -10.27 -11.26
N PHE A 181 -3.05 -9.76 -11.22
CA PHE A 181 -2.39 -9.16 -12.39
C PHE A 181 -1.92 -10.20 -13.42
N TRP A 182 -1.85 -11.48 -13.05
CA TRP A 182 -1.47 -12.58 -13.92
C TRP A 182 -2.62 -13.58 -14.08
N ASP A 183 -2.66 -14.26 -15.23
CA ASP A 183 -3.50 -15.45 -15.39
C ASP A 183 -2.95 -16.63 -14.59
N TYR A 184 -3.68 -17.75 -14.57
CA TYR A 184 -3.28 -18.90 -13.74
C TYR A 184 -1.91 -19.47 -14.14
N GLU A 185 -1.54 -19.42 -15.43
CA GLU A 185 -0.23 -19.90 -15.89
C GLU A 185 0.90 -18.95 -15.48
N GLY A 186 0.65 -17.64 -15.46
CA GLY A 186 1.59 -16.63 -14.98
C GLY A 186 1.71 -16.52 -13.45
N GLN A 187 0.96 -17.30 -12.68
CA GLN A 187 1.06 -17.37 -11.21
C GLN A 187 1.90 -18.57 -10.71
N ALA A 188 2.35 -19.43 -11.63
CA ALA A 188 3.04 -20.68 -11.33
C ALA A 188 4.53 -20.49 -11.02
#